data_AF-A0A8R1DL03-F1
#
_entry.id   AF-A0A8R1DL03-F1
#
_cell.length_a   1.000
_cell.length_b   1.000
_cell.length_c   1.000
_cell.angle_alpha   90.00
_cell.angle_beta   90.00
_cell.angle_gamma   90.00
#
_symmetry.space_group_name_H-M   'P 1'
#
loop_
_entity.id
_entity.type
_entity.pdbx_description
1 polymer ?
#
loop_
_entity_poly.entity_id
_entity_poly.type
_entity_poly.pdbx_seq_one_letter_code
_entity_poly.pdbx_strand_id
1 'polypeptide(L)'
;MRFLFFVFLTISICLACTNFDKYLKLFCQYGAESSPCTVENYNAFKTACCSLPGSCSFSEFPKDNVCCFTKECLARCFPGKKYQLGSVY
;
A
#
# COMPACT_ATOMS: atom_id res chain seq x y z
N MET A 1 -12.54 24.31 27.34
CA MET A 1 -11.69 23.10 27.43
C MET A 1 -12.34 21.83 26.85
N ARG A 2 -13.50 21.91 26.16
CA ARG A 2 -14.20 20.73 25.58
C ARG A 2 -13.94 20.51 24.09
N PHE A 3 -13.38 21.51 23.40
CA PHE A 3 -13.00 21.44 21.98
C PHE A 3 -11.57 20.88 21.75
N LEU A 4 -10.69 20.91 22.76
CA LEU A 4 -9.31 20.43 22.62
C LEU A 4 -9.21 18.91 22.57
N PHE A 5 -10.14 18.17 23.19
CA PHE A 5 -10.13 16.70 23.17
C PHE A 5 -10.47 16.10 21.80
N PHE A 6 -11.29 16.79 20.99
CA PHE A 6 -11.68 16.30 19.66
C PHE A 6 -10.54 16.39 18.62
N VAL A 7 -9.60 17.30 18.82
CA VAL A 7 -8.47 17.51 17.89
C VAL A 7 -7.39 16.44 18.06
N PHE A 8 -7.20 15.89 19.26
CA PHE A 8 -6.22 14.82 19.48
C PHE A 8 -6.64 13.47 18.89
N LEU A 9 -7.94 13.22 18.73
CA LEU A 9 -8.45 11.96 18.20
C LEU A 9 -8.22 11.82 16.69
N THR A 10 -8.21 12.93 15.94
CA THR A 10 -8.05 12.91 14.48
C THR A 10 -6.61 12.80 14.03
N ILE A 11 -5.64 13.26 14.83
CA ILE A 11 -4.21 13.24 14.49
C ILE A 11 -3.63 11.81 14.54
N SER A 12 -4.14 10.96 15.44
CA SER A 12 -3.62 9.59 15.61
C SER A 12 -3.86 8.67 14.41
N ILE A 13 -4.88 8.95 13.59
CA ILE A 13 -5.24 8.13 12.43
C ILE A 13 -4.22 8.30 11.29
N CYS A 14 -3.56 9.46 11.21
CA CYS A 14 -2.63 9.78 10.13
C CYS A 14 -1.27 9.07 10.31
N LEU A 15 -0.80 8.89 11.54
CA LEU A 15 0.44 8.14 11.80
C LEU A 15 0.27 6.62 11.63
N ALA A 16 -0.92 6.09 11.89
CA ALA A 16 -1.19 4.65 11.87
C ALA A 16 -1.13 4.01 10.47
N CYS A 17 -1.17 4.79 9.38
CA CYS A 17 -1.03 4.25 8.02
C CYS A 17 0.42 4.18 7.50
N THR A 18 1.39 4.71 8.24
CA THR A 18 2.78 4.85 7.74
C THR A 18 3.45 3.51 7.41
N ASN A 19 3.11 2.44 8.15
CA ASN A 19 3.63 1.09 7.90
C ASN A 19 3.07 0.51 6.59
N PHE A 20 1.79 0.70 6.29
CA PHE A 20 1.20 0.22 5.04
C PHE A 20 1.89 0.84 3.82
N ASP A 21 2.11 2.15 3.83
CA ASP A 21 2.76 2.85 2.72
C ASP A 21 4.25 2.45 2.58
N LYS A 22 4.91 2.15 3.71
CA LYS A 22 6.26 1.58 3.72
C LYS A 22 6.29 0.18 3.09
N TYR A 23 5.34 -0.68 3.43
CA TYR A 23 5.24 -2.05 2.90
C TYR A 23 4.82 -2.06 1.42
N LEU A 24 3.96 -1.14 1.01
CA LEU A 24 3.66 -0.90 -0.40
C LEU A 24 4.94 -0.64 -1.21
N LYS A 25 5.81 0.23 -0.73
CA LYS A 25 7.09 0.52 -1.40
C LYS A 25 8.03 -0.68 -1.38
N LEU A 26 8.13 -1.40 -0.26
CA LEU A 26 9.02 -2.56 -0.15
C LEU A 26 8.59 -3.75 -1.00
N PHE A 27 7.30 -4.05 -1.03
CA PHE A 27 6.80 -5.28 -1.65
C PHE A 27 6.25 -5.07 -3.04
N CYS A 28 5.58 -3.94 -3.31
CA CYS A 28 4.85 -3.70 -4.55
C CYS A 28 5.60 -2.82 -5.55
N GLN A 29 6.82 -2.39 -5.22
CA GLN A 29 7.70 -1.73 -6.18
C GLN A 29 8.14 -2.74 -7.24
N TYR A 30 8.14 -2.30 -8.50
CA TYR A 30 8.47 -3.16 -9.63
C TYR A 30 9.66 -2.57 -10.41
N GLY A 31 10.77 -3.30 -10.45
CA GLY A 31 12.00 -2.86 -11.12
C GLY A 31 12.46 -1.48 -10.63
N ALA A 32 12.80 -0.59 -11.57
CA ALA A 32 13.25 0.78 -11.30
C ALA A 32 12.10 1.81 -11.31
N GLU A 33 10.84 1.39 -11.18
CA GLU A 33 9.72 2.32 -11.17
C GLU A 33 9.69 3.17 -9.91
N SER A 34 9.31 4.43 -10.07
CA SER A 34 9.26 5.43 -8.99
C SER A 34 8.05 5.26 -8.08
N SER A 35 7.00 4.57 -8.54
CA SER A 35 5.80 4.27 -7.77
C SER A 35 5.51 2.76 -7.75
N PRO A 36 5.00 2.23 -6.61
CA PRO A 36 4.53 0.86 -6.56
C PRO A 36 3.26 0.67 -7.40
N CYS A 37 3.10 -0.52 -7.99
CA CYS A 37 1.89 -0.88 -8.72
C CYS A 37 0.95 -1.71 -7.83
N THR A 38 -0.31 -1.30 -7.77
CA THR A 38 -1.34 -1.90 -6.91
C THR A 38 -2.57 -2.32 -7.69
N VAL A 39 -3.39 -3.17 -7.09
CA VAL A 39 -4.73 -3.46 -7.60
C VAL A 39 -5.64 -2.24 -7.40
N GLU A 40 -6.66 -2.07 -8.25
CA GLU A 40 -7.53 -0.87 -8.24
C GLU A 40 -8.27 -0.65 -6.91
N ASN A 41 -8.49 -1.70 -6.12
CA ASN A 41 -9.24 -1.65 -4.86
C ASN A 41 -8.39 -1.96 -3.62
N TYR A 42 -7.08 -1.66 -3.65
CA TYR A 42 -6.22 -1.92 -2.49
C TYR A 42 -6.57 -1.08 -1.25
N ASN A 43 -7.38 -0.03 -1.42
CA ASN A 43 -7.71 0.92 -0.36
C ASN A 43 -8.48 0.26 0.79
N ALA A 44 -9.29 -0.78 0.53
CA ALA A 44 -9.95 -1.55 1.59
C ALA A 44 -8.95 -2.24 2.52
N PHE A 45 -7.86 -2.79 1.96
CA PHE A 45 -6.76 -3.38 2.73
C PHE A 45 -5.95 -2.32 3.47
N LYS A 46 -5.77 -1.14 2.87
CA LYS A 46 -5.16 0.01 3.56
C LYS A 46 -5.98 0.41 4.79
N THR A 47 -7.29 0.63 4.63
CA THR A 47 -8.18 0.98 5.75
C THR A 47 -8.17 -0.09 6.83
N ALA A 48 -8.24 -1.38 6.45
CA ALA A 48 -8.15 -2.48 7.41
C ALA A 48 -6.83 -2.46 8.19
N CYS A 49 -5.69 -2.32 7.50
CA CYS A 49 -4.37 -2.22 8.12
C CYS A 49 -4.28 -1.02 9.08
N CYS A 50 -4.77 0.15 8.67
CA CYS A 50 -4.68 1.36 9.48
C CYS A 50 -5.68 1.39 10.66
N SER A 51 -6.69 0.52 10.64
CA SER A 51 -7.63 0.37 11.77
C SER A 51 -7.06 -0.45 12.93
N LEU A 52 -5.96 -1.18 12.70
CA LEU A 52 -5.29 -1.97 13.74
C LEU A 52 -4.48 -1.07 14.68
N PRO A 53 -4.49 -1.33 16.00
CA PRO A 53 -3.63 -0.64 16.95
C PRO A 53 -2.16 -0.90 16.61
N GLY A 54 -1.45 0.13 16.18
CA GLY A 54 -0.05 0.02 15.73
C GLY A 54 0.14 -0.25 14.23
N SER A 55 -0.92 -0.19 13.42
CA SER A 55 -0.95 -0.60 12.00
C SER A 55 -0.84 -2.12 11.80
N CYS A 56 -1.01 -2.58 10.56
CA CYS A 56 -0.65 -3.96 10.21
C CYS A 56 0.86 -4.16 10.34
N SER A 57 1.26 -5.35 10.77
CA SER A 57 2.66 -5.78 10.78
C SER A 57 3.15 -6.16 9.39
N PHE A 58 4.47 -6.29 9.24
CA PHE A 58 5.11 -6.71 7.99
C PHE A 58 4.59 -8.07 7.49
N SER A 59 4.35 -9.02 8.40
CA SER A 59 3.83 -10.36 8.08
C SER A 59 2.33 -10.37 7.74
N GLU A 60 1.59 -9.37 8.17
CA GLU A 60 0.15 -9.25 7.91
C GLU A 60 -0.16 -8.47 6.64
N PHE A 61 0.85 -7.84 6.01
CA PHE A 61 0.66 -7.12 4.76
C PHE A 61 0.21 -8.10 3.67
N PRO A 62 -1.02 -7.94 3.11
CA PRO A 62 -1.57 -8.90 2.18
C PRO A 62 -1.01 -8.66 0.77
N LYS A 63 0.28 -8.99 0.59
CA LYS A 63 1.06 -8.71 -0.62
C LYS A 63 0.32 -9.10 -1.90
N ASP A 64 -0.24 -10.31 -1.95
CA ASP A 64 -0.89 -10.84 -3.16
C ASP A 64 -2.23 -10.17 -3.47
N ASN A 65 -2.85 -9.50 -2.49
CA ASN A 65 -4.11 -8.79 -2.65
C ASN A 65 -3.92 -7.27 -2.84
N VAL A 66 -2.71 -6.77 -2.60
CA VAL A 66 -2.39 -5.33 -2.68
C VAL A 66 -1.49 -5.04 -3.86
N CYS A 67 -0.42 -5.80 -4.02
CA CYS A 67 0.58 -5.61 -5.07
C CYS A 67 0.13 -6.19 -6.40
N CYS A 68 0.56 -5.57 -7.48
CA CYS A 68 0.30 -6.05 -8.83
C CYS A 68 1.55 -6.53 -9.55
N PHE A 69 1.57 -7.81 -9.91
CA PHE A 69 2.66 -8.44 -10.66
C PHE A 69 2.21 -9.14 -11.95
N THR A 70 0.92 -9.12 -12.27
CA THR A 70 0.42 -9.67 -13.54
C THR A 70 0.71 -8.72 -14.70
N LYS A 71 0.86 -9.26 -15.91
CA LYS A 71 1.11 -8.45 -17.12
C LYS A 71 0.01 -7.42 -17.33
N GLU A 72 -1.25 -7.83 -17.14
CA GLU A 72 -2.42 -6.99 -17.35
C GLU A 72 -2.42 -5.82 -16.36
N CYS A 73 -2.05 -6.08 -15.11
CA CYS A 73 -2.02 -5.03 -14.10
C CYS A 73 -0.82 -4.09 -14.25
N LEU A 74 0.36 -4.64 -14.55
CA LEU A 74 1.54 -3.84 -14.84
C LEU A 74 1.35 -2.97 -16.09
N ALA A 75 0.61 -3.45 -17.10
CA ALA A 75 0.27 -2.65 -18.28
C ALA A 75 -0.64 -1.45 -17.94
N ARG A 76 -1.47 -1.55 -16.90
CA ARG A 76 -2.27 -0.42 -16.39
C ARG A 76 -1.41 0.60 -15.64
N CYS A 77 -0.52 0.14 -14.77
CA CYS A 77 0.37 1.03 -14.01
C CYS A 77 1.45 1.68 -14.88
N PHE A 78 1.97 0.94 -15.85
CA PHE A 78 3.14 1.30 -16.64
C PHE A 78 2.85 1.05 -18.14
N PRO A 79 1.91 1.79 -18.75
CA PRO A 79 1.53 1.60 -20.13
C PRO A 79 2.74 1.78 -21.06
N GLY A 80 2.87 0.87 -22.03
CA GLY A 80 4.00 0.85 -22.97
C GLY A 80 5.27 0.16 -22.44
N LYS A 81 5.34 -0.15 -21.14
CA LYS A 81 6.44 -0.95 -20.59
C LYS A 81 6.14 -2.43 -20.76
N LYS A 82 6.97 -3.12 -21.53
CA LYS A 82 6.79 -4.54 -21.91
C LYS A 82 7.28 -5.49 -20.81
N TYR A 83 6.81 -5.31 -19.59
CA TYR A 83 7.20 -6.16 -18.47
C TYR A 83 6.77 -7.61 -18.71
N GLN A 84 7.69 -8.55 -18.49
CA GLN A 84 7.42 -9.98 -18.62
C GLN A 84 7.16 -10.58 -17.23
N LEU A 85 6.09 -11.37 -17.14
CA LEU A 85 5.79 -12.20 -15.99
C LEU A 85 6.96 -13.17 -15.75
N GLY A 86 7.53 -13.16 -14.55
CA GLY A 86 8.65 -14.03 -14.17
C GLY A 86 10.03 -13.38 -14.19
N SER A 87 10.15 -12.12 -14.63
CA SER A 87 11.39 -11.36 -14.45
C SER A 87 11.54 -10.96 -12.98
N VAL A 88 12.37 -11.70 -12.24
CA VAL A 88 12.96 -11.21 -11.00
C VAL A 88 13.99 -10.15 -11.42
N TYR A 89 13.66 -8.87 -11.20
CA TYR A 89 14.62 -7.77 -11.31
C TYR A 89 15.11 -7.39 -9.91
#